data_AF-Q6PWW9-F1
#
_entry.id   AF-Q6PWW9-F1
#
_cell.length_a   1.000
_cell.length_b   1.000
_cell.length_c   1.000
_cell.angle_alpha   90.00
_cell.angle_beta   90.00
_cell.angle_gamma   90.00
#
_symmetry.space_group_name_H-M   'P 1'
#
loop_
_entity.id
_entity.type
_entity.pdbx_description
1 polymer ?
#
loop_
_entity_poly.entity_id
_entity_poly.type
_entity_poly.pdbx_seq_one_letter_code
_entity_poly.pdbx_strand_id
1 'polypeptide(L)'
;IAQKAMAKNTGARGLRALLESILTDTMFEVPELKTGDDRIDAVVVDEESVGSINTPGCGGKILRGDNALEKYLAKTKDSQENVNLAESDSQDGDSELSSRAMSL
;
A
#
# COMPACT_ATOMS: atom_id res chain seq x y z
N ILE A 1 3.84 -4.30 -5.61
CA ILE A 1 3.98 -3.91 -7.04
C ILE A 1 5.23 -4.50 -7.71
N ALA A 2 6.45 -4.28 -7.18
CA ALA A 2 7.69 -4.79 -7.78
C ALA A 2 7.67 -6.31 -8.03
N GLN A 3 7.19 -7.09 -7.06
CA GLN A 3 7.03 -8.55 -7.21
C GLN A 3 6.12 -8.91 -8.39
N LYS A 4 5.00 -8.21 -8.58
CA LYS A 4 4.08 -8.42 -9.71
C LYS A 4 4.73 -8.06 -11.06
N ALA A 5 5.57 -7.03 -11.12
CA ALA A 5 6.30 -6.66 -12.34
C ALA A 5 7.38 -7.69 -12.73
N MET A 6 8.08 -8.24 -11.73
CA MET A 6 9.03 -9.34 -11.92
C MET A 6 8.32 -10.61 -12.40
N ALA A 7 7.21 -10.98 -11.77
CA ALA A 7 6.43 -12.16 -12.17
C ALA A 7 5.88 -12.05 -13.61
N LYS A 8 5.58 -10.83 -14.07
CA LYS A 8 5.17 -10.56 -15.46
C LYS A 8 6.34 -10.47 -16.47
N ASN A 9 7.58 -10.69 -16.05
CA ASN A 9 8.78 -10.57 -16.89
C ASN A 9 8.92 -9.20 -17.60
N THR A 10 8.42 -8.14 -16.96
CA THR A 10 8.49 -6.78 -17.49
C THR A 10 9.56 -5.92 -16.79
N GLY A 11 9.99 -6.32 -15.58
CA GLY A 11 10.97 -5.61 -14.77
C GLY A 11 10.55 -4.16 -14.50
N ALA A 12 11.52 -3.25 -14.41
CA ALA A 12 11.26 -1.82 -14.18
C ALA A 12 10.33 -1.19 -15.23
N ARG A 13 10.35 -1.69 -16.47
CA ARG A 13 9.50 -1.18 -17.56
C ARG A 13 8.02 -1.36 -17.26
N GLY A 14 7.64 -2.41 -16.55
CA GLY A 14 6.25 -2.71 -16.21
C GLY A 14 5.68 -1.93 -15.03
N LEU A 15 6.52 -1.26 -14.23
CA LEU A 15 6.06 -0.57 -13.02
C LEU A 15 5.08 0.55 -13.35
N ARG A 16 5.36 1.35 -14.38
CA ARG A 16 4.48 2.42 -14.84
C ARG A 16 3.11 1.87 -15.26
N ALA A 17 3.10 0.82 -16.08
CA ALA A 17 1.87 0.20 -16.56
C ALA A 17 1.03 -0.41 -15.42
N LEU A 18 1.68 -0.99 -14.41
CA LEU A 18 0.98 -1.50 -13.22
C LEU A 18 0.36 -0.37 -12.40
N LEU A 19 1.10 0.72 -12.16
CA LEU A 19 0.56 1.89 -11.44
C LEU A 19 -0.60 2.54 -12.19
N GLU A 20 -0.45 2.70 -13.51
CA GLU A 20 -1.50 3.21 -14.38
C GLU A 20 -2.75 2.34 -14.26
N SER A 21 -2.62 1.02 -14.42
CA SER A 21 -3.75 0.09 -14.26
C SER A 21 -4.43 0.16 -12.89
N ILE A 22 -3.71 0.47 -11.80
CA ILE A 22 -4.29 0.58 -10.45
C ILE A 22 -5.03 1.91 -10.31
N LEU A 23 -4.50 2.97 -10.90
CA LEU A 23 -4.98 4.34 -10.68
C LEU A 23 -5.95 4.83 -11.76
N THR A 24 -6.13 4.12 -12.88
CA THR A 24 -6.98 4.53 -14.01
C THR A 24 -8.31 5.12 -13.55
N ASP A 25 -9.09 4.37 -12.77
CA ASP A 25 -10.43 4.81 -12.34
C ASP A 25 -10.34 6.06 -11.44
N THR A 26 -9.36 6.08 -10.54
CA THR A 26 -9.12 7.24 -9.66
C THR A 26 -8.68 8.48 -10.43
N MET A 27 -7.94 8.33 -11.52
CA MET A 27 -7.52 9.45 -12.37
C MET A 27 -8.71 10.09 -13.10
N PHE A 28 -9.79 9.35 -13.34
CA PHE A 28 -11.02 9.88 -13.92
C PHE A 28 -11.93 10.53 -12.88
N GLU A 29 -12.03 9.95 -11.69
CA GLU A 29 -12.92 10.43 -10.63
C GLU A 29 -12.36 11.66 -9.89
N VAL A 30 -11.06 11.72 -9.62
CA VAL A 30 -10.43 12.81 -8.84
C VAL A 30 -10.63 14.21 -9.46
N PRO A 31 -10.53 14.41 -10.78
CA PRO A 31 -10.79 15.70 -11.40
C PRO A 31 -12.23 16.21 -11.25
N GLU A 32 -13.20 15.35 -10.92
CA GLU A 32 -14.59 15.75 -10.77
C GLU A 32 -14.77 16.58 -9.49
N LEU A 33 -15.15 17.85 -9.65
CA LEU A 33 -15.43 18.77 -8.55
C LEU A 33 -16.79 18.45 -7.91
N LYS A 34 -16.83 17.37 -7.12
CA LYS A 34 -17.98 17.01 -6.28
C LYS A 34 -17.96 17.80 -4.98
N THR A 35 -19.13 18.23 -4.51
CA THR A 35 -19.30 19.05 -3.30
C THR A 35 -20.05 18.26 -2.24
N GLY A 36 -19.84 18.60 -0.95
CA GLY A 36 -20.50 17.93 0.17
C GLY A 36 -19.95 16.53 0.40
N ASP A 37 -20.82 15.58 0.69
CA ASP A 37 -20.46 14.20 1.06
C ASP A 37 -19.79 13.41 -0.09
N ASP A 38 -19.96 13.86 -1.34
CA ASP A 38 -19.36 13.24 -2.52
C ASP A 38 -17.95 13.75 -2.85
N ARG A 39 -17.46 14.76 -2.12
CA ARG A 39 -16.11 15.28 -2.33
C ARG A 39 -15.07 14.20 -2.06
N ILE A 40 -14.03 14.15 -2.88
CA ILE A 40 -12.94 13.20 -2.68
C ILE A 40 -11.96 13.78 -1.65
N ASP A 41 -11.74 13.05 -0.57
CA ASP A 41 -10.86 13.44 0.53
C ASP A 41 -9.47 12.82 0.37
N ALA A 42 -9.41 11.55 -0.07
CA ALA A 42 -8.16 10.84 -0.33
C ALA A 42 -8.34 9.64 -1.27
N VAL A 43 -7.22 9.14 -1.80
CA VAL A 43 -7.13 7.86 -2.52
C VAL A 43 -6.15 6.95 -1.78
N VAL A 44 -6.58 5.73 -1.47
CA VAL A 44 -5.78 4.72 -0.79
C VAL A 44 -5.38 3.62 -1.77
N VAL A 45 -4.10 3.25 -1.74
CA VAL A 45 -3.54 2.14 -2.52
C VAL A 45 -2.89 1.16 -1.56
N ASP A 46 -3.49 -0.03 -1.43
CA ASP A 46 -3.00 -1.10 -0.57
C ASP A 46 -2.71 -2.39 -1.37
N GLU A 47 -2.46 -3.50 -0.68
CA GLU A 47 -2.18 -4.78 -1.34
C GLU A 47 -3.37 -5.28 -2.17
N GLU A 48 -4.60 -5.06 -1.71
CA GLU A 48 -5.82 -5.43 -2.43
C GLU A 48 -5.97 -4.61 -3.73
N SER A 49 -5.57 -3.33 -3.71
CA SER A 49 -5.52 -2.49 -4.91
C SER A 49 -4.61 -3.08 -5.99
N VAL A 50 -3.49 -3.70 -5.58
CA VAL A 50 -2.53 -4.33 -6.52
C VAL A 50 -3.04 -5.69 -6.98
N GLY A 51 -3.63 -6.48 -6.08
CA GLY A 51 -4.07 -7.86 -6.31
C GLY A 51 -2.91 -8.84 -6.47
N SER A 52 -3.23 -10.13 -6.67
CA SER A 52 -2.25 -11.19 -6.81
C SER A 52 -1.50 -11.15 -8.15
N ILE A 53 -0.57 -12.08 -8.38
CA ILE A 53 0.16 -12.18 -9.66
C ILE A 53 -0.80 -12.44 -10.83
N ASN A 54 -1.80 -13.30 -10.61
CA ASN A 54 -2.70 -13.78 -11.66
C ASN A 54 -4.05 -13.07 -11.68
N THR A 55 -4.41 -12.37 -10.60
CA THR A 55 -5.68 -11.63 -10.49
C THR A 55 -5.42 -10.13 -10.50
N PRO A 56 -6.22 -9.34 -11.26
CA PRO A 56 -6.25 -7.89 -11.08
C PRO A 56 -6.68 -7.54 -9.65
N GLY A 57 -6.13 -6.45 -9.11
CA GLY A 57 -6.60 -5.89 -7.85
C GLY A 57 -7.86 -5.07 -8.06
N CYS A 58 -8.39 -4.52 -6.96
CA CYS A 58 -9.59 -3.68 -6.98
C CYS A 58 -9.34 -2.22 -7.39
N GLY A 59 -8.10 -1.86 -7.74
CA GLY A 59 -7.73 -0.49 -8.08
C GLY A 59 -7.60 0.42 -6.85
N GLY A 60 -7.32 1.69 -7.08
CA GLY A 60 -7.23 2.70 -6.01
C GLY A 60 -8.59 2.93 -5.35
N LYS A 61 -8.61 2.88 -4.01
CA LYS A 61 -9.83 3.07 -3.21
C LYS A 61 -10.03 4.56 -2.95
N ILE A 62 -11.15 5.12 -3.42
CA ILE A 62 -11.48 6.54 -3.23
C ILE A 62 -12.24 6.69 -1.92
N LEU A 63 -11.77 7.59 -1.05
CA LEU A 63 -12.44 7.99 0.18
C LEU A 63 -13.19 9.30 -0.07
N ARG A 64 -14.51 9.26 0.14
CA ARG A 64 -15.41 10.40 -0.09
C ARG A 64 -15.96 10.95 1.23
N GLY A 65 -16.19 12.25 1.25
CA GLY A 65 -16.76 13.00 2.36
C GLY A 65 -15.74 13.52 3.36
N ASP A 66 -16.23 14.27 4.33
CA ASP A 66 -15.40 14.95 5.33
C ASP A 66 -14.67 13.97 6.25
N ASN A 67 -13.37 14.20 6.41
CA ASN A 67 -12.50 13.45 7.32
C ASN A 67 -12.53 11.93 7.03
N ALA A 68 -12.75 11.56 5.77
CA ALA A 68 -12.84 10.17 5.35
C ALA A 68 -11.48 9.48 5.49
N LEU A 69 -10.39 10.19 5.21
CA LEU A 69 -9.03 9.69 5.43
C LEU A 69 -8.76 9.42 6.92
N GLU A 70 -9.13 10.35 7.79
CA GLU A 70 -8.91 10.24 9.24
C GLU A 70 -9.68 9.06 9.83
N LYS A 71 -10.95 8.88 9.42
CA LYS A 71 -11.77 7.71 9.79
C LYS A 71 -11.13 6.40 9.31
N TYR A 72 -10.59 6.38 8.09
CA TYR A 72 -9.90 5.22 7.54
C TYR A 72 -8.63 4.88 8.34
N LEU A 73 -7.83 5.89 8.70
CA LEU A 73 -6.62 5.71 9.51
C LEU A 73 -6.91 5.31 10.96
N ALA A 74 -7.99 5.81 11.57
CA ALA A 74 -8.41 5.37 12.90
C ALA A 74 -8.83 3.89 12.89
N LYS A 75 -9.62 3.47 11.90
CA LYS A 75 -10.09 2.09 11.77
C LYS A 75 -8.94 1.09 11.54
N THR A 76 -7.90 1.50 10.82
CA THR A 76 -6.72 0.66 10.60
C THR A 76 -5.85 0.53 11.85
N LYS A 77 -5.76 1.58 12.69
CA LYS A 77 -5.08 1.51 13.99
C LYS A 77 -5.78 0.59 14.98
N ASP A 78 -7.11 0.68 15.08
CA ASP A 78 -7.89 -0.18 15.98
C ASP A 78 -7.80 -1.66 15.56
N SER A 79 -7.69 -1.93 14.26
CA SER A 79 -7.49 -3.29 13.73
C SER A 79 -6.08 -3.83 13.97
N GLN A 80 -5.06 -2.98 14.11
CA GLN A 80 -3.69 -3.42 14.44
C GLN A 80 -3.52 -3.76 15.93
N GLU A 81 -4.26 -3.11 16.83
CA GLU A 81 -4.17 -3.39 18.27
C GLU A 81 -4.70 -4.79 18.64
N ASN A 82 -5.61 -5.34 17.83
CA ASN A 82 -6.16 -6.69 18.03
C ASN A 82 -5.31 -7.82 17.39
N VAL A 83 -4.35 -7.49 16.52
CA VAL A 83 -3.48 -8.46 15.83
C VAL A 83 -2.12 -8.60 16.53
N ASN A 84 -1.68 -7.57 17.27
CA ASN A 84 -0.40 -7.61 18.00
C ASN A 84 -0.38 -8.52 19.25
N LEU A 85 -1.50 -9.17 19.63
CA LEU A 85 -1.52 -10.12 20.77
C LEU A 85 -1.19 -11.57 20.36
N ALA A 86 -0.89 -11.84 19.08
CA ALA A 86 -0.77 -13.21 18.58
C ALA A 86 0.61 -13.65 18.04
N GLU A 87 1.63 -12.80 17.99
CA GLU A 87 2.99 -13.23 17.67
C GLU A 87 4.03 -12.51 18.55
N SER A 88 4.24 -13.05 19.74
CA SER A 88 5.40 -12.81 20.59
C SER A 88 5.87 -14.16 21.14
N ASP A 89 6.53 -14.94 20.28
CA ASP A 89 7.47 -15.97 20.72
C ASP A 89 8.43 -16.33 19.57
N SER A 90 9.50 -15.56 19.46
CA SER A 90 10.78 -16.07 19.00
C SER A 90 11.89 -15.28 19.69
N GLN A 91 12.41 -15.93 20.73
CA GLN A 91 13.58 -15.58 21.50
C GLN A 91 14.85 -15.52 20.64
N ASP A 92 15.65 -14.51 20.96
CA ASP A 92 17.10 -14.57 21.20
C ASP A 92 18.07 -14.52 20.00
N GLY A 93 19.10 -13.69 20.18
CA GLY A 93 20.16 -13.42 19.21
C GLY A 93 20.79 -12.04 19.38
N ASP A 94 21.41 -11.82 20.54
CA ASP A 94 22.21 -10.65 20.90
C ASP A 94 23.24 -10.23 19.81
N SER A 95 23.45 -8.90 19.73
CA SER A 95 24.69 -8.11 19.50
C SER A 95 25.93 -8.86 18.93
N GLU A 96 26.69 -8.36 17.94
CA GLU A 96 27.55 -7.18 18.04
C GLU A 96 28.13 -6.77 16.66
N LEU A 97 28.44 -5.49 16.51
CA LEU A 97 29.06 -4.83 15.37
C LEU A 97 30.51 -5.32 15.16
N SER A 98 30.76 -6.26 14.25
CA SER A 98 32.13 -6.63 13.84
C SER A 98 32.69 -5.62 12.83
N SER A 99 33.16 -4.48 13.33
CA SER A 99 34.00 -3.56 12.55
C SER A 99 35.41 -4.13 12.39
N ARG A 100 35.80 -4.55 11.18
CA ARG A 100 37.20 -4.81 10.85
C ARG A 100 37.61 -3.99 9.63
N ALA A 101 38.20 -2.83 9.90
CA ALA A 101 39.05 -2.14 8.94
C ALA A 101 40.27 -3.04 8.64
N MET A 102 40.54 -3.30 7.36
CA MET A 102 41.81 -3.87 6.91
C MET A 102 42.55 -2.81 6.13
N SER A 103 43.67 -2.36 6.70
CA SER A 103 44.66 -1.51 6.06
C SER A 103 45.52 -2.38 5.13
N LEU A 104 45.72 -1.93 3.89
CA LEU A 104 46.85 -2.29 3.03
C LEU A 104 47.33 -1.02 2.32
#